data_AF-A0A944CYH6-F1
#
_entry.id   AF-A0A944CYH6-F1
#
_cell.length_a   1.000
_cell.length_b   1.000
_cell.length_c   1.000
_cell.angle_alpha   90.00
_cell.angle_beta   90.00
_cell.angle_gamma   90.00
#
_symmetry.space_group_name_H-M   'P 1'
#
loop_
_entity.id
_entity.type
_entity.pdbx_description
1 polymer ?
#
loop_
_entity_poly.entity_id
_entity_poly.type
_entity_poly.pdbx_seq_one_letter_code
_entity_poly.pdbx_strand_id
1 'polypeptide(L)'
;MDTIKKILGEYTKNVGKMKVFFLVISALFLSGLTIIEPLFFAQVVKFFENAMKGGNFDMQGLLWLFGAWGIFSVVYIGFSYFYRYYMVDVNALKNHNMFFVDRIGGVLKMKYGDYLGKKTGSIYKNFDRGNG
;
A
#
# COMPACT_ATOMS: atom_id res chain seq x y z
N MET A 1 -19.00 8.61 9.38
CA MET A 1 -18.81 8.55 7.91
C MET A 1 -18.16 9.81 7.35
N ASP A 2 -18.51 10.99 7.86
CA ASP A 2 -17.95 12.27 7.37
C ASP A 2 -16.45 12.43 7.58
N THR A 3 -15.91 11.88 8.67
CA THR A 3 -14.47 11.94 8.96
C THR A 3 -13.63 11.17 7.93
N ILE A 4 -14.06 9.95 7.56
CA ILE A 4 -13.37 9.13 6.56
C ILE A 4 -13.42 9.80 5.19
N LYS A 5 -14.57 10.34 4.79
CA LYS A 5 -14.71 11.10 3.54
C LYS A 5 -13.83 12.35 3.52
N LYS A 6 -13.72 13.07 4.64
CA LYS A 6 -12.82 14.23 4.76
C LYS A 6 -11.35 13.83 4.61
N ILE A 7 -10.91 12.78 5.32
CA ILE A 7 -9.54 12.28 5.25
C ILE A 7 -9.19 11.84 3.82
N LEU A 8 -10.07 11.06 3.17
CA LEU A 8 -9.89 10.65 1.78
C LEU A 8 -9.91 11.84 0.82
N GLY A 9 -10.78 12.82 1.05
CA GLY A 9 -10.85 14.03 0.25
C GLY A 9 -9.57 14.87 0.31
N GLU A 10 -9.04 15.10 1.51
CA GLU A 10 -7.77 15.80 1.73
C GLU A 10 -6.59 15.01 1.16
N TYR A 11 -6.53 13.70 1.39
CA TYR A 11 -5.50 12.84 0.81
C TYR A 11 -5.51 12.88 -0.73
N THR A 12 -6.69 12.80 -1.33
CA THR A 12 -6.86 12.85 -2.79
C THR A 12 -6.48 14.22 -3.37
N LYS A 13 -6.76 15.30 -2.63
CA LYS A 13 -6.39 16.66 -3.01
C LYS A 13 -4.86 16.85 -2.97
N ASN A 14 -4.20 16.30 -1.96
CA ASN A 14 -2.76 16.47 -1.74
C ASN A 14 -1.91 15.55 -2.63
N VAL A 15 -2.28 14.27 -2.73
CA VAL A 15 -1.53 13.26 -3.50
C VAL A 15 -1.90 13.29 -4.98
N GLY A 16 -3.13 13.71 -5.30
CA GLY A 16 -3.66 13.79 -6.66
C GLY A 16 -4.46 12.54 -7.06
N LYS A 17 -5.61 12.75 -7.69
CA LYS A 17 -6.58 11.71 -8.09
C LYS A 17 -5.95 10.56 -8.88
N MET A 18 -5.07 10.86 -9.84
CA MET A 18 -4.42 9.85 -10.67
C MET A 18 -3.53 8.92 -9.85
N LYS A 19 -2.76 9.44 -8.89
CA LYS A 19 -1.88 8.62 -8.04
C LYS A 19 -2.68 7.75 -7.09
N VAL A 20 -3.77 8.26 -6.53
CA VAL A 20 -4.69 7.46 -5.69
C VAL A 20 -5.31 6.33 -6.50
N PHE A 21 -5.74 6.61 -7.73
CA PHE A 21 -6.27 5.58 -8.63
C PHE A 21 -5.23 4.50 -8.94
N PHE A 22 -4.00 4.89 -9.29
CA PHE A 22 -2.90 3.94 -9.48
C PHE A 22 -2.60 3.11 -8.23
N LEU A 23 -2.64 3.72 -7.05
CA LEU A 23 -2.43 3.03 -5.77
C LEU A 23 -3.48 1.93 -5.56
N VAL A 24 -4.76 2.23 -5.84
CA VAL A 24 -5.85 1.24 -5.73
C VAL A 24 -5.70 0.13 -6.76
N ILE A 25 -5.40 0.45 -8.02
CA ILE A 25 -5.20 -0.57 -9.06
C ILE A 25 -4.01 -1.47 -8.73
N SER A 26 -2.88 -0.90 -8.32
CA SER A 26 -1.70 -1.69 -7.93
C SER A 26 -1.99 -2.57 -6.72
N ALA A 27 -2.83 -2.13 -5.78
CA ALA A 27 -3.27 -2.95 -4.64
C ALA A 27 -4.13 -4.15 -5.08
N LEU A 28 -5.06 -3.91 -6.01
CA LEU A 28 -5.92 -4.96 -6.59
C LEU A 28 -5.08 -5.96 -7.37
N PHE A 29 -4.16 -5.49 -8.19
CA PHE A 29 -3.24 -6.34 -8.94
C PHE A 29 -2.37 -7.18 -8.01
N LEU A 30 -1.80 -6.57 -6.95
CA LEU A 30 -1.00 -7.27 -5.95
C LEU A 30 -1.82 -8.36 -5.25
N SER A 31 -3.04 -8.04 -4.84
CA SER A 31 -3.97 -9.02 -4.24
C SER A 31 -4.23 -10.20 -5.19
N GLY A 32 -4.38 -9.92 -6.48
CA GLY A 32 -4.52 -10.95 -7.51
C GLY A 32 -3.29 -11.86 -7.59
N LEU A 33 -2.08 -11.28 -7.57
CA LEU A 33 -0.83 -12.06 -7.53
C LEU A 33 -0.76 -12.92 -6.26
N THR A 34 -1.12 -12.40 -5.09
CA THR A 34 -1.09 -13.16 -3.85
C THR A 34 -2.00 -14.40 -3.89
N ILE A 35 -3.10 -14.38 -4.65
CA ILE A 35 -3.97 -15.55 -4.85
C ILE A 35 -3.31 -16.61 -5.75
N ILE A 36 -2.43 -16.22 -6.67
CA ILE A 36 -1.76 -17.15 -7.59
C ILE A 36 -0.70 -17.99 -6.88
N GLU A 37 -0.03 -17.45 -5.86
CA GLU A 37 1.01 -18.15 -5.10
C GLU A 37 0.57 -19.53 -4.57
N PRO A 38 -0.56 -19.68 -3.85
CA PRO A 38 -1.02 -20.99 -3.39
C PRO A 38 -1.44 -21.93 -4.53
N LEU A 39 -1.76 -21.43 -5.73
CA LEU A 39 -2.07 -22.28 -6.89
C LEU A 39 -0.84 -23.04 -7.38
N PHE A 40 0.36 -22.44 -7.33
CA PHE A 40 1.59 -23.15 -7.64
C PHE A 40 1.83 -24.31 -6.68
N PHE A 41 1.60 -24.09 -5.38
CA PHE A 41 1.73 -25.14 -4.38
C PHE A 41 0.72 -26.28 -4.63
N ALA A 42 -0.53 -25.95 -4.93
CA ALA A 42 -1.55 -26.95 -5.28
C ALA A 42 -1.16 -27.76 -6.53
N GLN A 43 -0.54 -27.13 -7.54
CA GLN A 43 -0.04 -27.82 -8.72
C GLN A 43 1.12 -28.77 -8.39
N VAL A 44 2.04 -28.38 -7.50
CA VAL A 44 3.12 -29.26 -7.04
C VAL A 44 2.55 -30.49 -6.34
N VAL A 45 1.58 -30.31 -5.44
CA VAL A 45 0.92 -31.44 -4.76
C VAL A 45 0.26 -32.37 -5.77
N LYS A 46 -0.52 -31.83 -6.71
CA LYS A 46 -1.17 -32.61 -7.76
C LYS A 46 -0.17 -33.36 -8.64
N PHE A 47 0.99 -32.77 -8.91
CA PHE A 47 2.06 -33.40 -9.66
C PHE A 47 2.57 -34.67 -8.95
N PHE A 48 2.86 -34.58 -7.65
CA PHE A 48 3.28 -35.73 -6.85
C PHE A 48 2.19 -36.80 -6.71
N GLU A 49 0.93 -36.41 -6.52
CA GLU A 49 -0.18 -37.36 -6.50
C GLU A 49 -0.32 -38.15 -7.80
N ASN A 50 -0.19 -37.49 -8.94
CA ASN A 50 -0.26 -38.13 -10.24
C ASN A 50 0.92 -39.09 -10.47
N ALA A 51 2.12 -38.70 -10.04
CA ALA A 51 3.30 -39.57 -10.12
C ALA A 51 3.14 -40.83 -9.26
N MET A 52 2.59 -40.71 -8.04
CA MET A 52 2.32 -41.85 -7.17
C MET A 52 1.24 -42.79 -7.73
N LYS A 53 0.22 -42.25 -8.40
CA LYS A 53 -0.88 -43.05 -8.99
C LYS A 53 -0.49 -43.72 -10.31
N GLY A 54 0.28 -43.03 -11.16
CA GLY A 54 0.61 -43.47 -12.52
C GLY A 54 1.96 -44.15 -12.66
N GLY A 55 2.83 -44.09 -11.65
CA GLY A 55 4.17 -44.69 -11.66
C GLY A 55 5.20 -43.97 -12.56
N ASN A 56 4.77 -43.07 -13.43
CA ASN A 56 5.64 -42.25 -14.27
C ASN A 56 5.89 -40.87 -13.63
N PHE A 57 7.16 -40.56 -13.41
CA PHE A 57 7.61 -39.29 -12.84
C PHE A 57 8.21 -38.39 -13.92
N ASP A 58 7.51 -37.29 -14.23
CA ASP A 58 7.96 -36.30 -15.22
C ASP A 58 8.87 -35.23 -14.58
N MET A 59 10.13 -35.57 -14.36
CA MET A 59 11.11 -34.65 -13.78
C MET A 59 11.22 -33.32 -14.56
N GLN A 60 11.05 -33.35 -15.88
CA GLN A 60 11.16 -32.15 -16.70
C GLN A 60 9.97 -31.21 -16.47
N GLY A 61 8.75 -31.74 -16.38
CA GLY A 61 7.56 -30.96 -16.02
C GLY A 61 7.65 -30.34 -14.63
N LEU A 62 8.20 -31.08 -13.66
CA LEU A 62 8.41 -30.56 -12.30
C LEU A 62 9.43 -29.40 -12.27
N LEU A 63 10.55 -29.53 -13.00
CA LEU A 63 11.54 -28.47 -13.10
C LEU A 63 10.98 -27.21 -13.77
N TRP A 64 10.14 -27.36 -14.80
CA TRP A 64 9.43 -26.24 -15.41
C TRP A 64 8.49 -25.54 -14.43
N LEU A 65 7.74 -26.31 -13.62
CA LEU A 65 6.85 -25.76 -12.61
C LEU A 65 7.62 -24.95 -11.56
N PHE A 66 8.73 -25.49 -11.05
CA PHE A 66 9.59 -24.76 -10.11
C PHE A 66 10.26 -23.53 -10.74
N GLY A 67 10.68 -23.62 -12.00
CA GLY A 67 11.23 -22.48 -12.74
C GLY A 67 10.19 -21.36 -12.89
N ALA A 68 8.97 -21.70 -13.30
CA ALA A 68 7.88 -20.74 -13.43
C ALA A 68 7.49 -20.13 -12.07
N TRP A 69 7.42 -20.94 -11.02
CA TRP A 69 7.13 -20.47 -9.67
C TRP A 69 8.24 -19.53 -9.15
N GLY A 70 9.51 -19.88 -9.36
CA GLY A 70 10.64 -19.04 -8.96
C GLY A 70 10.63 -17.67 -9.65
N ILE A 71 10.39 -17.64 -10.97
CA ILE A 71 10.25 -16.38 -11.73
C ILE A 71 9.08 -15.57 -11.19
N PHE A 72 7.93 -16.20 -10.96
CA PHE A 72 6.76 -15.57 -10.37
C PHE A 72 7.07 -14.96 -9.00
N SER A 73 7.76 -15.68 -8.11
CA SER A 73 8.12 -15.20 -6.78
C SER A 73 9.05 -13.98 -6.83
N VAL A 74 10.04 -13.96 -7.73
CA VAL A 74 10.92 -12.79 -7.89
C VAL A 74 10.12 -11.56 -8.34
N VAL A 75 9.23 -11.73 -9.33
CA VAL A 75 8.35 -10.66 -9.81
C VAL A 75 7.40 -10.19 -8.71
N TYR A 76 6.79 -11.11 -7.97
CA TYR A 76 5.87 -10.80 -6.88
C TYR A 76 6.55 -10.03 -5.75
N ILE A 77 7.73 -10.45 -5.31
CA ILE A 77 8.50 -9.76 -4.27
C ILE A 77 8.92 -8.37 -4.75
N GLY A 78 9.44 -8.27 -5.98
CA GLY A 78 9.84 -6.99 -6.57
C GLY A 78 8.68 -6.01 -6.65
N PHE A 79 7.52 -6.46 -7.13
CA PHE A 79 6.33 -5.64 -7.24
C PHE A 79 5.74 -5.27 -5.87
N SER A 80 5.73 -6.21 -4.92
CA SER A 80 5.32 -5.97 -3.53
C SER A 80 6.17 -4.89 -2.88
N TYR A 81 7.50 -4.97 -3.05
CA TYR A 81 8.44 -3.99 -2.53
C TYR A 81 8.22 -2.62 -3.18
N PHE A 82 8.09 -2.57 -4.50
CA PHE A 82 7.82 -1.34 -5.22
C PHE A 82 6.52 -0.67 -4.75
N TYR A 83 5.44 -1.44 -4.66
CA TYR A 83 4.14 -0.97 -4.20
C TYR A 83 4.23 -0.41 -2.77
N ARG A 84 4.83 -1.15 -1.84
CA ARG A 84 4.92 -0.72 -0.44
C ARG A 84 5.79 0.53 -0.29
N TYR A 85 6.99 0.51 -0.84
CA TYR A 85 7.93 1.60 -0.62
C TYR A 85 7.57 2.87 -1.41
N TYR A 86 7.36 2.74 -2.73
CA TYR A 86 7.17 3.92 -3.58
C TYR A 86 5.73 4.42 -3.65
N MET A 87 4.73 3.51 -3.60
CA MET A 87 3.33 3.92 -3.71
C MET A 87 2.70 4.22 -2.35
N VAL A 88 3.06 3.48 -1.29
CA VAL A 88 2.46 3.67 0.03
C VAL A 88 3.33 4.60 0.88
N ASP A 89 4.54 4.21 1.23
CA ASP A 89 5.35 4.91 2.24
C ASP A 89 5.77 6.32 1.78
N VAL A 90 6.29 6.46 0.56
CA VAL A 90 6.70 7.77 0.01
C VAL A 90 5.52 8.73 -0.10
N ASN A 91 4.34 8.25 -0.52
CA ASN A 91 3.16 9.12 -0.66
C ASN A 91 2.56 9.48 0.71
N ALA A 92 2.58 8.56 1.67
CA ALA A 92 2.19 8.84 3.06
C ALA A 92 3.09 9.92 3.67
N LEU A 93 4.41 9.81 3.49
CA LEU A 93 5.38 10.78 3.99
C LEU A 93 5.23 12.15 3.33
N LYS A 94 5.00 12.19 2.01
CA LYS A 94 4.73 13.43 1.27
C LYS A 94 3.44 14.10 1.75
N ASN A 95 2.38 13.33 1.94
CA ASN A 95 1.12 13.85 2.45
C ASN A 95 1.26 14.39 3.87
N HIS A 96 1.99 13.68 4.74
CA HIS A 96 2.31 14.15 6.08
C HIS A 96 3.05 15.50 6.04
N ASN A 97 4.09 15.63 5.22
CA ASN A 97 4.86 16.86 5.12
C ASN A 97 4.05 18.02 4.53
N MET A 98 3.23 17.78 3.50
CA MET A 98 2.37 18.83 2.93
C MET A 98 1.32 19.30 3.93
N PHE A 99 0.66 18.37 4.62
CA PHE A 99 -0.30 18.71 5.67
C PHE A 99 0.37 19.53 6.78
N PHE A 100 1.59 19.16 7.18
CA PHE A 100 2.38 19.87 8.17
C PHE A 100 2.69 21.32 7.71
N VAL A 101 3.16 21.51 6.47
CA VAL A 101 3.47 22.84 5.92
C VAL A 101 2.23 23.73 5.81
N ASP A 102 1.13 23.22 5.25
CA ASP A 102 -0.11 23.99 5.10
C ASP A 102 -0.67 24.44 6.45
N ARG A 103 -0.61 23.57 7.46
CA ARG A 103 -1.11 23.88 8.80
C ARG A 103 -0.20 24.84 9.55
N ILE A 104 1.13 24.77 9.38
CA ILE A 104 2.05 25.75 9.96
C ILE A 104 1.77 27.12 9.34
N GLY A 105 1.59 27.18 8.02
CA GLY A 105 1.22 28.41 7.33
C GLY A 105 -0.08 29.03 7.85
N GLY A 106 -1.07 28.20 8.19
CA GLY A 106 -2.32 28.63 8.81
C GLY A 106 -2.15 29.18 10.23
N VAL A 107 -1.28 28.57 11.05
CA VAL A 107 -0.96 29.05 12.40
C VAL A 107 -0.21 30.38 12.35
N LEU A 108 0.77 30.52 11.44
CA LEU A 108 1.56 31.76 11.28
C LEU A 108 0.72 32.96 10.83
N LYS A 109 -0.42 32.72 10.15
CA LYS A 109 -1.35 33.77 9.69
C LYS A 109 -2.49 34.05 10.68
N MET A 110 -2.51 33.37 11.84
CA MET A 110 -3.57 33.53 12.83
C MET A 110 -3.48 34.90 13.51
N LYS A 111 -4.60 35.59 13.67
CA LYS A 111 -4.63 36.87 14.40
C LYS A 111 -4.26 36.63 15.87
N TYR A 112 -3.53 37.57 16.45
CA TYR A 112 -3.00 37.45 17.82
C TYR A 112 -4.10 37.21 18.88
N GLY A 113 -5.27 37.85 18.73
CA GLY A 113 -6.41 37.63 19.63
C GLY A 113 -6.99 36.20 19.57
N ASP A 114 -7.05 35.61 18.38
CA ASP A 114 -7.52 34.23 18.20
C ASP A 114 -6.52 33.21 18.74
N TYR A 115 -5.23 33.53 18.67
CA TYR A 115 -4.17 32.72 19.26
C TYR A 115 -4.26 32.71 20.80
N LEU A 116 -4.44 33.88 21.42
CA LEU A 116 -4.58 34.02 22.88
C LEU A 116 -5.83 33.33 23.43
N GLY A 117 -6.91 33.24 22.64
CA GLY A 117 -8.13 32.54 23.02
C GLY A 117 -8.00 31.01 23.06
N LYS A 118 -6.90 30.44 22.56
CA LYS A 118 -6.69 28.98 22.55
C LYS A 118 -5.94 28.51 23.78
N LYS A 119 -6.37 27.38 24.37
CA LYS A 119 -5.62 26.72 25.45
C LYS A 119 -4.21 26.37 25.00
N THR A 120 -3.23 26.64 25.84
CA THR A 120 -1.82 26.28 25.63
C THR A 120 -1.68 24.80 25.30
N GLY A 121 -0.95 24.46 24.25
CA GLY A 121 -0.79 23.07 23.78
C GLY A 121 -1.95 22.51 22.94
N SER A 122 -3.11 23.18 22.86
CA SER A 122 -4.23 22.71 22.01
C SER A 122 -3.91 22.80 20.52
N ILE A 123 -3.16 23.82 20.11
CA ILE A 123 -2.69 24.01 18.73
C ILE A 123 -1.71 22.89 18.35
N TYR A 124 -0.74 22.59 19.22
CA TYR A 124 0.22 21.51 19.04
C TYR A 124 -0.42 20.12 19.05
N LYS A 125 -1.41 19.91 19.93
CA LYS A 125 -2.16 18.64 20.02
C LYS A 125 -3.00 18.34 18.78
N ASN A 126 -3.57 19.37 18.15
CA ASN A 126 -4.28 19.19 16.87
C ASN A 126 -3.32 18.96 15.70
N PHE A 127 -2.11 19.50 15.81
CA PHE A 127 -1.00 19.25 14.87
C PHE A 127 -0.54 17.80 14.92
N ASP A 128 -0.21 17.29 16.11
CA ASP A 128 0.24 15.91 16.33
C ASP A 128 -0.79 14.85 15.92
N ARG A 129 -2.08 15.20 16.02
CA ARG A 129 -3.19 14.27 15.75
C ARG A 129 -3.70 14.31 14.31
N GLY A 130 -3.18 15.21 13.47
CA GLY A 130 -3.68 15.38 12.10
C GLY A 130 -5.16 15.81 12.00
N ASN A 131 -5.73 16.34 13.09
CA ASN A 131 -7.17 16.65 13.22
C ASN A 131 -7.47 18.17 13.23
N GLY A 132 -6.48 19.00 12.88
CA GLY A 132 -6.65 20.45 12.78
C GLY A 132 -7.53 20.86 11.61
#